data_AF-A0A538E797-F1
#
_entry.id   AF-A0A538E797-F1
#
_cell.length_a   1.000
_cell.length_b   1.000
_cell.length_c   1.000
_cell.angle_alpha   90.00
_cell.angle_beta   90.00
_cell.angle_gamma   90.00
#
_symmetry.space_group_name_H-M   'P 1'
#
loop_
_entity.id
_entity.type
_entity.pdbx_description
1 polymer ?
#
loop_
_entity_poly.entity_id
_entity_poly.type
_entity_poly.pdbx_seq_one_letter_code
_entity_poly.pdbx_strand_id
1 'polypeptide(L)'
;MRKILVVLALAACAASASALPAAAADGPVQTYSQHVTLGFYRGELISYLDFGPVKLASGNKVAPIWVVTNGPEGQRNIVDTVPGRAGYTPLWAVHTVTWKSGANARVLRSAAAVRSAQRAGQVTVKAAPVVVNCPIL
;
A
#
# COMPACT_ATOMS: atom_id res chain seq x y z
N MET A 1 -52.73 -34.66 31.22
CA MET A 1 -51.35 -34.94 30.75
C MET A 1 -51.10 -34.09 29.52
N ARG A 2 -50.29 -33.03 29.66
CA ARG A 2 -50.12 -31.93 28.71
C ARG A 2 -48.85 -32.19 27.91
N LYS A 3 -48.96 -32.52 26.62
CA LYS A 3 -47.80 -32.70 25.73
C LYS A 3 -47.39 -31.33 25.20
N ILE A 4 -46.26 -30.82 25.68
CA ILE A 4 -45.65 -29.57 25.22
C ILE A 4 -44.78 -29.90 24.01
N LEU A 5 -45.13 -29.34 22.85
CA LEU A 5 -44.31 -29.39 21.64
C LEU A 5 -43.30 -28.23 21.72
N VAL A 6 -42.02 -28.55 21.84
CA VAL A 6 -40.94 -27.55 21.78
C VAL A 6 -40.61 -27.31 20.31
N VAL A 7 -40.88 -26.09 19.82
CA VAL A 7 -40.45 -25.64 18.50
C VAL A 7 -38.98 -25.19 18.62
N LEU A 8 -38.07 -25.94 18.00
CA LEU A 8 -36.68 -25.53 17.83
C LEU A 8 -36.63 -24.51 16.69
N ALA A 9 -36.52 -23.22 17.02
CA ALA A 9 -36.18 -22.20 16.05
C ALA A 9 -34.66 -22.21 15.83
N LEU A 10 -34.20 -22.72 14.68
CA LEU A 10 -32.84 -22.50 14.22
C LEU A 10 -32.71 -21.03 13.81
N ALA A 11 -32.11 -20.21 14.67
CA ALA A 11 -31.66 -18.89 14.30
C ALA A 11 -30.37 -19.02 13.46
N ALA A 12 -30.49 -18.87 12.14
CA ALA A 12 -29.32 -18.72 11.27
C ALA A 12 -28.70 -17.33 11.53
N CYS A 13 -27.61 -17.29 12.29
CA CYS A 13 -26.75 -16.11 12.36
C CYS A 13 -26.06 -15.92 11.01
N ALA A 14 -26.63 -15.08 10.15
CA ALA A 14 -25.89 -14.49 9.05
C ALA A 14 -24.82 -13.57 9.65
N ALA A 15 -23.58 -14.05 9.73
CA ALA A 15 -22.44 -13.21 10.05
C ALA A 15 -22.19 -12.28 8.85
N SER A 16 -22.79 -11.10 8.90
CA SER A 16 -22.44 -9.99 8.01
C SER A 16 -20.97 -9.64 8.26
N ALA A 17 -20.07 -10.10 7.40
CA ALA A 17 -18.70 -9.62 7.37
C ALA A 17 -18.73 -8.17 6.86
N SER A 18 -18.93 -7.23 7.77
CA SER A 18 -18.68 -5.82 7.48
C SER A 18 -17.19 -5.70 7.15
N ALA A 19 -16.90 -5.36 5.88
CA ALA A 19 -15.55 -4.98 5.50
C ALA A 19 -15.18 -3.75 6.33
N LEU A 20 -14.34 -3.94 7.34
CA LEU A 20 -13.72 -2.83 8.07
C LEU A 20 -13.14 -1.86 7.02
N PRO A 21 -13.34 -0.54 7.19
CA PRO A 21 -12.70 0.42 6.30
C PRO A 21 -11.20 0.14 6.32
N ALA A 22 -10.56 0.13 5.15
CA ALA A 22 -9.13 -0.15 5.01
C ALA A 22 -8.23 0.73 5.91
N ALA A 23 -8.76 1.86 6.39
CA ALA A 23 -8.12 2.73 7.39
C ALA A 23 -7.98 2.10 8.79
N ALA A 24 -8.87 1.19 9.19
CA ALA A 24 -8.81 0.50 10.48
C ALA A 24 -7.72 -0.59 10.55
N ALA A 25 -7.16 -0.99 9.40
CA ALA A 25 -6.15 -2.03 9.31
C ALA A 25 -4.71 -1.53 9.55
N ASP A 26 -4.51 -0.20 9.62
CA ASP A 26 -3.16 0.40 9.62
C ASP A 26 -2.48 0.41 11.00
N GLY A 27 -3.19 0.05 12.07
CA GLY A 27 -2.69 0.19 13.45
C GLY A 27 -2.40 1.65 13.82
N PRO A 28 -1.78 1.91 15.00
CA PRO A 28 -1.36 3.26 15.35
C PRO A 28 -0.20 3.71 14.46
N VAL A 29 -0.38 4.83 13.78
CA VAL A 29 0.70 5.50 13.05
C VAL A 29 1.67 6.11 14.05
N GLN A 30 2.97 5.87 13.89
CA GLN A 30 3.99 6.50 14.72
C GLN A 30 3.98 8.01 14.49
N THR A 31 3.94 8.79 15.58
CA THR A 31 3.99 10.25 15.52
C THR A 31 5.44 10.72 15.66
N TYR A 32 5.85 11.60 14.77
CA TYR A 32 7.17 12.21 14.78
C TYR A 32 7.02 13.72 15.00
N SER A 33 8.00 14.34 15.66
CA SER A 33 8.01 15.80 15.86
C SER A 33 8.19 16.56 14.54
N GLN A 34 8.83 15.93 13.56
CA GLN A 34 9.01 16.45 12.21
C GLN A 34 7.89 15.96 11.28
N HIS A 35 7.62 16.71 10.21
CA HIS A 35 6.65 16.30 9.19
C HIS A 35 7.14 15.02 8.48
N VAL A 36 6.27 14.02 8.41
CA VAL A 36 6.54 12.75 7.74
C VAL A 36 5.45 12.45 6.72
N THR A 37 5.83 11.74 5.66
CA THR A 37 4.91 11.19 4.67
C THR A 37 4.66 9.72 4.98
N LEU A 38 3.45 9.26 4.70
CA LEU A 38 3.07 7.86 4.88
C LEU A 38 3.17 7.08 3.56
N GLY A 39 3.69 5.87 3.64
CA GLY A 39 3.79 4.93 2.52
C GLY A 39 3.35 3.52 2.91
N PHE A 40 3.41 2.61 1.96
CA PHE A 40 3.13 1.20 2.17
C PHE A 40 4.35 0.31 1.90
N TYR A 41 4.58 -0.64 2.79
CA TYR A 41 5.54 -1.72 2.62
C TYR A 41 4.90 -3.04 3.03
N ARG A 42 4.79 -3.99 2.09
CA ARG A 42 4.24 -5.35 2.35
C ARG A 42 2.90 -5.39 3.09
N GLY A 43 2.03 -4.42 2.84
CA GLY A 43 0.72 -4.32 3.49
C GLY A 43 0.71 -3.41 4.72
N GLU A 44 1.86 -3.07 5.28
CA GLU A 44 2.00 -2.22 6.46
C GLU A 44 2.17 -0.75 6.07
N LEU A 45 1.76 0.13 6.98
CA LEU A 45 2.00 1.56 6.87
C LEU A 45 3.40 1.90 7.40
N ILE A 46 4.13 2.71 6.66
CA ILE A 46 5.46 3.21 7.05
C ILE A 46 5.49 4.73 7.01
N SER A 47 6.43 5.32 7.75
CA SER A 47 6.71 6.75 7.72
C SER A 47 8.06 7.01 7.08
N TYR A 48 8.16 8.06 6.26
CA TYR A 48 9.42 8.48 5.65
C TYR A 48 9.49 10.00 5.52
N LEU A 49 10.71 10.53 5.44
CA LEU A 49 10.95 11.93 5.12
C LEU A 49 10.96 12.11 3.60
N ASP A 50 10.46 13.23 3.11
CA ASP A 50 10.51 13.56 1.68
C ASP A 50 11.41 14.77 1.45
N PHE A 51 12.63 14.53 0.94
CA PHE A 51 13.56 15.60 0.55
C PHE A 51 13.47 15.93 -0.95
N GLY A 52 12.55 15.30 -1.69
CA GLY A 52 12.31 15.57 -3.09
C GLY A 52 13.38 15.01 -4.05
N PRO A 53 13.36 15.48 -5.32
CA PRO A 53 14.23 14.99 -6.38
C PRO A 53 15.71 15.28 -6.15
N VAL A 54 16.56 14.33 -6.56
CA VAL A 54 18.02 14.46 -6.48
C VAL A 54 18.70 14.05 -7.78
N LYS A 55 19.91 14.59 -8.02
CA LYS A 55 20.80 14.10 -9.08
C LYS A 55 21.63 12.93 -8.55
N LEU A 56 21.72 11.87 -9.34
CA LEU A 56 22.57 10.73 -8.99
C LEU A 56 24.04 11.02 -9.27
N ALA A 57 24.90 10.60 -8.36
CA ALA A 57 26.33 10.45 -8.59
C ALA A 57 26.63 9.00 -9.04
N SER A 58 27.77 8.81 -9.71
CA SER A 58 28.26 7.47 -10.08
C SER A 58 28.39 6.59 -8.82
N GLY A 59 27.96 5.33 -8.93
CA GLY A 59 27.99 4.37 -7.81
C GLY A 59 26.78 4.44 -6.87
N ASN A 60 25.90 5.44 -6.98
CA ASN A 60 24.67 5.48 -6.19
C ASN A 60 23.78 4.28 -6.53
N LYS A 61 23.28 3.62 -5.48
CA LYS A 61 22.27 2.56 -5.59
C LYS A 61 20.89 3.16 -5.32
N VAL A 62 19.89 2.67 -6.03
CA VAL A 62 18.50 3.08 -5.87
C VAL A 62 17.61 1.87 -5.61
N ALA A 63 16.56 2.08 -4.83
CA ALA A 63 15.47 1.14 -4.65
C ALA A 63 14.23 1.61 -5.44
N PRO A 64 13.31 0.72 -5.85
CA PRO A 64 12.09 1.14 -6.53
C PRO A 64 11.06 1.71 -5.55
N ILE A 65 10.39 2.80 -5.96
CA ILE A 65 9.15 3.29 -5.34
C ILE A 65 8.06 3.34 -6.40
N TRP A 66 6.84 2.92 -6.06
CA TRP A 66 5.68 3.00 -6.94
C TRP A 66 4.74 4.10 -6.48
N VAL A 67 4.50 5.05 -7.38
CA VAL A 67 3.59 6.19 -7.19
C VAL A 67 2.33 5.94 -8.02
N VAL A 68 1.20 5.71 -7.35
CA VAL A 68 -0.06 5.44 -8.04
C VAL A 68 -0.74 6.77 -8.39
N THR A 69 -0.98 7.03 -9.68
CA THR A 69 -1.38 8.37 -10.17
C THR A 69 -2.89 8.61 -10.19
N ASN A 70 -3.69 7.54 -10.18
CA ASN A 70 -5.15 7.57 -10.23
C ASN A 70 -5.76 6.48 -9.34
N GLY A 71 -5.15 6.26 -8.17
CA GLY A 71 -5.66 5.33 -7.18
C GLY A 71 -6.90 5.88 -6.47
N PRO A 72 -7.66 5.01 -5.77
CA PRO A 72 -8.74 5.46 -4.89
C PRO A 72 -8.20 6.25 -3.69
N GLU A 73 -9.09 6.87 -2.93
CA GLU A 73 -8.77 7.52 -1.67
C GLU A 73 -7.99 6.58 -0.72
N GLY A 74 -7.03 7.15 0.01
CA GLY A 74 -6.15 6.40 0.91
C GLY A 74 -5.01 5.64 0.20
N GLN A 75 -4.90 5.74 -1.13
CA GLN A 75 -3.72 5.26 -1.83
C GLN A 75 -2.48 6.08 -1.44
N ARG A 76 -1.37 5.38 -1.21
CA ARG A 76 -0.06 5.96 -0.84
C ARG A 76 1.04 5.41 -1.74
N ASN A 77 2.22 5.99 -1.64
CA ASN A 77 3.40 5.45 -2.31
C ASN A 77 3.78 4.08 -1.72
N ILE A 78 4.33 3.20 -2.55
CA ILE A 78 4.63 1.82 -2.20
C ILE A 78 6.12 1.57 -2.37
N VAL A 79 6.75 0.87 -1.43
CA VAL A 79 8.16 0.44 -1.51
C VAL A 79 8.28 -1.09 -1.36
N ASP A 80 9.43 -1.66 -1.73
CA ASP A 80 9.71 -3.12 -1.61
C ASP A 80 10.86 -3.43 -0.64
N THR A 81 11.41 -2.42 0.04
CA THR A 81 12.50 -2.57 1.01
C THR A 81 12.43 -1.47 2.07
N VAL A 82 13.05 -1.72 3.23
CA VAL A 82 13.05 -0.86 4.43
C VAL A 82 14.41 -0.97 5.15
N PRO A 83 14.76 -0.06 6.08
CA PRO A 83 15.99 -0.14 6.85
C PRO A 83 16.21 -1.54 7.45
N GLY A 84 17.46 -2.03 7.39
CA GLY A 84 17.81 -3.38 7.85
C GLY A 84 17.40 -4.52 6.90
N ARG A 85 16.87 -4.22 5.70
CA ARG A 85 16.66 -5.21 4.63
C ARG A 85 17.65 -5.00 3.48
N ALA A 86 17.94 -6.09 2.79
CA ALA A 86 18.81 -6.04 1.62
C ALA A 86 18.25 -5.10 0.54
N GLY A 87 19.14 -4.36 -0.12
CA GLY A 87 18.80 -3.42 -1.18
C GLY A 87 18.14 -2.13 -0.70
N TYR A 88 17.98 -1.91 0.61
CA TYR A 88 17.52 -0.62 1.12
C TYR A 88 18.52 0.49 0.81
N THR A 89 18.01 1.58 0.26
CA THR A 89 18.69 2.86 0.13
C THR A 89 17.62 3.94 0.32
N PRO A 90 17.98 5.15 0.79
CA PRO A 90 17.03 6.25 0.87
C PRO A 90 16.75 6.88 -0.50
N LEU A 91 17.41 6.41 -1.57
CA LEU A 91 17.25 6.93 -2.93
C LEU A 91 16.28 6.04 -3.71
N TRP A 92 15.18 6.62 -4.16
CA TRP A 92 14.10 5.89 -4.79
C TRP A 92 13.95 6.23 -6.27
N ALA A 93 14.10 5.23 -7.13
CA ALA A 93 13.74 5.34 -8.54
C ALA A 93 12.23 5.26 -8.68
N VAL A 94 11.62 6.32 -9.22
CA VAL A 94 10.17 6.44 -9.30
C VAL A 94 9.60 5.62 -10.44
N HIS A 95 8.61 4.80 -10.13
CA HIS A 95 7.75 4.12 -11.10
C HIS A 95 6.31 4.62 -10.95
N THR A 96 5.73 5.17 -12.01
CA THR A 96 4.33 5.56 -12.01
C THR A 96 3.45 4.35 -12.29
N VAL A 97 2.39 4.20 -11.51
CA VAL A 97 1.39 3.15 -11.65
C VAL A 97 0.05 3.81 -11.97
N THR A 98 -0.56 3.39 -13.08
CA THR A 98 -1.83 3.97 -13.52
C THR A 98 -2.83 2.84 -13.77
N TRP A 99 -3.97 2.90 -13.08
CA TRP A 99 -5.14 2.07 -13.31
C TRP A 99 -5.69 2.31 -14.71
N LYS A 100 -5.97 1.23 -15.44
CA LYS A 100 -6.63 1.31 -16.74
C LYS A 100 -8.12 1.61 -16.57
N SER A 101 -8.70 2.26 -17.58
CA SER A 101 -10.15 2.47 -17.63
C SER A 101 -10.89 1.12 -17.55
N GLY A 102 -12.00 1.09 -16.80
CA GLY A 102 -12.82 -0.11 -16.57
C GLY A 102 -12.21 -1.13 -15.60
N ALA A 103 -10.98 -0.94 -15.11
CA ALA A 103 -10.43 -1.79 -14.06
C ALA A 103 -11.06 -1.45 -12.70
N ASN A 104 -11.25 -2.47 -11.87
CA ASN A 104 -11.68 -2.27 -10.48
C ASN A 104 -10.50 -1.74 -9.65
N ALA A 105 -10.36 -0.41 -9.57
CA ALA A 105 -9.31 0.25 -8.82
C ALA A 105 -9.50 0.05 -7.32
N ARG A 106 -8.43 -0.35 -6.65
CA ARG A 106 -8.37 -0.60 -5.21
C ARG A 106 -7.00 -0.24 -4.67
N VAL A 107 -6.92 0.06 -3.37
CA VAL A 107 -5.66 0.43 -2.73
C VAL A 107 -4.64 -0.70 -2.90
N LEU A 108 -3.48 -0.35 -3.44
CA LEU A 108 -2.30 -1.19 -3.55
C LEU A 108 -1.37 -0.91 -2.38
N ARG A 109 -1.02 -1.94 -1.61
CA ARG A 109 -0.23 -1.80 -0.37
C ARG A 109 1.13 -2.50 -0.41
N SER A 110 1.52 -3.07 -1.55
CA SER A 110 2.81 -3.75 -1.69
C SER A 110 3.24 -3.84 -3.14
N ALA A 111 4.55 -3.93 -3.37
CA ALA A 111 5.10 -4.14 -4.70
C ALA A 111 4.58 -5.44 -5.34
N ALA A 112 4.36 -6.48 -4.53
CA ALA A 112 3.73 -7.72 -4.98
C ALA A 112 2.31 -7.50 -5.51
N ALA A 113 1.51 -6.66 -4.85
CA ALA A 113 0.17 -6.31 -5.30
C ALA A 113 0.20 -5.47 -6.59
N VAL A 114 1.17 -4.55 -6.72
CA VAL A 114 1.39 -3.79 -7.97
C VAL A 114 1.71 -4.74 -9.12
N ARG A 115 2.68 -5.65 -8.93
CA ARG A 115 3.06 -6.66 -9.92
C ARG A 115 1.89 -7.59 -10.29
N SER A 116 1.07 -7.98 -9.31
CA SER A 116 -0.13 -8.78 -9.56
C SER A 116 -1.16 -8.04 -10.42
N ALA A 117 -1.46 -6.79 -10.07
CA ALA A 117 -2.35 -5.93 -10.85
C ALA A 117 -1.85 -5.72 -12.29
N GLN A 118 -0.52 -5.56 -12.45
CA GLN A 118 0.12 -5.39 -13.74
C GLN A 118 0.00 -6.66 -14.60
N ARG A 119 0.29 -7.84 -14.02
CA ARG A 119 0.14 -9.14 -14.72
C ARG A 119 -1.32 -9.42 -15.09
N ALA A 120 -2.26 -9.01 -14.26
CA ALA A 120 -3.70 -9.08 -14.56
C ALA A 120 -4.16 -8.05 -15.60
N GLY A 121 -3.26 -7.21 -16.13
CA GLY A 121 -3.57 -6.21 -17.14
C GLY A 121 -4.37 -5.01 -16.62
N GLN A 122 -4.52 -4.87 -15.30
CA GLN A 122 -5.36 -3.84 -14.68
C GLN A 122 -4.67 -2.49 -14.53
N VAL A 123 -3.34 -2.49 -14.41
CA VAL A 123 -2.52 -1.27 -14.32
C VAL A 123 -1.44 -1.27 -15.39
N THR A 124 -0.93 -0.08 -15.69
CA THR A 124 0.35 0.11 -16.37
C THR A 124 1.38 0.59 -15.36
N VAL A 125 2.64 0.18 -15.53
CA VAL A 125 3.77 0.62 -14.69
C VAL A 125 4.84 1.18 -15.62
N LYS A 126 5.28 2.42 -15.41
CA LYS A 126 6.30 3.09 -16.22
C LYS A 126 7.39 3.64 -15.32
N ALA A 127 8.65 3.45 -15.69
CA ALA A 127 9.75 4.15 -15.03
C ALA A 127 9.66 5.65 -15.34
N ALA A 128 9.82 6.49 -14.32
CA ALA A 128 9.97 7.93 -14.48
C ALA A 128 11.45 8.29 -14.40
N PRO A 129 11.91 9.33 -15.13
CA PRO A 129 13.30 9.79 -15.09
C PRO A 129 13.58 10.64 -13.83
N VAL A 130 13.08 10.19 -12.68
CA VAL A 130 13.16 10.91 -11.40
C VAL A 130 13.64 9.94 -10.32
N VAL A 131 14.62 10.41 -9.55
CA VAL A 131 15.03 9.79 -8.29
C VAL A 131 14.78 10.77 -7.17
N VAL A 132 14.20 10.29 -6.07
CA VAL A 132 13.94 11.10 -4.87
C VAL A 132 14.74 10.58 -3.69
N ASN A 133 15.09 11.47 -2.75
CA ASN A 133 15.71 11.10 -1.48
C ASN A 133 14.65 11.08 -0.38
N CYS A 134 14.24 9.88 0.03
CA CYS A 134 13.17 9.70 1.01
C CYS A 134 13.52 8.63 2.06
N PRO A 135 14.35 8.92 3.07
CA PRO A 135 14.70 7.92 4.09
C PRO A 135 13.46 7.52 4.90
N ILE A 136 13.28 6.21 5.05
CA ILE A 136 12.26 5.60 5.92
C ILE A 136 12.74 5.67 7.37
N LEU A 137 11.80 5.96 8.28
CA LEU A 137 12.02 6.12 9.72
C LEU A 137 11.69 4.84 10.51
#